data_AF-A0A7J5HUG4-F1
#
_entry.id   AF-A0A7J5HUG4-F1
#
_cell.length_a   1.000
_cell.length_b   1.000
_cell.length_c   1.000
_cell.angle_alpha   90.00
_cell.angle_beta   90.00
_cell.angle_gamma   90.00
#
_symmetry.space_group_name_H-M   'P 1'
#
loop_
_entity.id
_entity.type
_entity.pdbx_description
1 polymer ?
#
loop_
_entity_poly.entity_id
_entity_poly.type
_entity_poly.pdbx_seq_one_letter_code
_entity_poly.pdbx_strand_id
1 'polypeptide(L)'
;MSKTYHSIYAPYIEELIAVKRNMGFKYTYVESVFSDFDQFILQNYNEAIGITKVISEQWCKRRENESASTHYHRCILLNSFSSFLSKRGIPSYIIKLPILRNNFVPYIFTHEEIAKLFWACDNYQSGNNDLRSSIIVMPALMRTLYATGMRISEAVSLNNKDGGFYNLYTVKIG
;
A
#
# COMPACT_ATOMS: atom_id res chain seq x y z
N MET A 1 10.43 10.38 10.38
CA MET A 1 10.66 10.19 11.83
C MET A 1 10.13 8.80 12.19
N SER A 2 10.91 7.97 12.89
CA SER A 2 10.37 6.72 13.40
C SER A 2 9.37 7.05 14.51
N LYS A 3 8.30 6.26 14.61
CA LYS A 3 7.35 6.41 15.72
C LYS A 3 7.95 5.77 16.98
N THR A 4 7.66 6.38 18.13
CA THR A 4 8.04 5.86 19.45
C THR A 4 6.81 5.24 20.11
N TYR A 5 6.99 4.07 20.71
CA TYR A 5 5.94 3.30 21.38
C TYR A 5 6.23 3.26 22.89
N HIS A 6 5.18 3.26 23.73
CA HIS A 6 5.30 3.43 25.18
C HIS A 6 4.47 2.44 26.00
N SER A 7 3.55 1.69 25.38
CA SER A 7 2.78 0.66 26.10
C SER A 7 3.62 -0.58 26.41
N ILE A 8 3.06 -1.50 27.19
CA ILE A 8 3.61 -2.84 27.41
C ILE A 8 3.90 -3.63 26.12
N TYR A 9 3.30 -3.24 24.98
CA TYR A 9 3.53 -3.88 23.68
C TYR A 9 4.64 -3.23 22.85
N ALA A 10 5.19 -2.08 23.28
CA ALA A 10 6.22 -1.34 22.56
C ALA A 10 7.37 -2.23 22.02
N PRO A 11 8.05 -3.06 22.83
CA PRO A 11 9.15 -3.90 22.34
C PRO A 11 8.70 -4.91 21.27
N TYR A 12 7.48 -5.43 21.37
CA TYR A 12 6.94 -6.41 20.41
C TYR A 12 6.48 -5.76 19.11
N ILE A 13 5.96 -4.53 19.17
CA ILE A 13 5.62 -3.74 17.99
C ILE A 13 6.88 -3.43 17.20
N GLU A 14 7.92 -2.96 17.87
CA GLU A 14 9.22 -2.65 17.25
C GLU A 14 9.85 -3.91 16.62
N GLU A 15 9.82 -5.03 17.34
CA GLU A 15 10.32 -6.31 16.84
C GLU A 15 9.54 -6.78 15.60
N LEU A 16 8.21 -6.71 15.62
CA LEU A 16 7.38 -7.08 14.45
C LEU A 16 7.74 -6.21 13.24
N ILE A 17 7.85 -4.90 13.43
CA ILE A 17 8.19 -3.95 12.36
C ILE A 17 9.58 -4.25 11.80
N ALA A 18 10.57 -4.52 12.66
CA ALA A 18 11.92 -4.88 12.25
C ALA A 18 11.93 -6.19 11.42
N VAL A 19 11.23 -7.23 11.89
CA VAL A 19 11.10 -8.49 11.14
C VAL A 19 10.50 -8.25 9.75
N LYS A 20 9.46 -7.44 9.65
CA LYS A 20 8.78 -7.15 8.37
C LYS A 20 9.63 -6.29 7.44
N ARG A 21 10.41 -5.35 7.98
CA ARG A 21 11.37 -4.56 7.18
C ARG A 21 12.50 -5.40 6.63
N ASN A 22 13.03 -6.33 7.42
CA ASN A 22 14.06 -7.25 6.96
C ASN A 22 13.57 -8.20 5.84
N MET A 23 12.26 -8.41 5.74
CA MET A 23 11.63 -9.12 4.62
C MET A 23 11.34 -8.23 3.39
N GLY A 24 11.76 -6.97 3.40
CA GLY A 24 11.59 -6.02 2.28
C GLY A 24 10.29 -5.21 2.32
N PHE A 25 9.47 -5.31 3.37
CA PHE A 25 8.25 -4.51 3.46
C PHE A 25 8.52 -3.10 4.02
N LYS A 26 7.97 -2.05 3.38
CA LYS A 26 8.14 -0.65 3.83
C LYS A 26 7.51 -0.35 5.20
N TYR A 27 6.31 -0.88 5.45
CA TYR A 27 5.54 -0.77 6.70
C TYR A 27 5.20 0.65 7.21
N THR A 28 5.35 1.69 6.39
CA THR A 28 5.13 3.09 6.80
C THR A 28 3.71 3.39 7.30
N TYR A 29 2.68 2.91 6.61
CA TYR A 29 1.29 3.03 7.08
C TYR A 29 1.04 2.22 8.37
N VAL A 30 1.64 1.05 8.46
CA VAL A 30 1.45 0.10 9.56
C VAL A 30 2.03 0.67 10.87
N GLU A 31 3.15 1.38 10.81
CA GLU A 31 3.71 2.10 11.97
C GLU A 31 2.69 3.07 12.58
N SER A 32 1.94 3.77 11.72
CA SER A 32 0.91 4.69 12.20
C SER A 32 -0.23 3.99 12.90
N VAL A 33 -0.71 2.88 12.33
CA VAL A 33 -1.77 2.07 12.96
C VAL A 33 -1.31 1.50 14.30
N PHE A 34 -0.08 1.01 14.39
CA PHE A 34 0.45 0.51 15.66
C PHE A 34 0.69 1.59 16.70
N SER A 35 0.97 2.82 16.28
CA SER A 35 1.09 3.95 17.22
C SER A 35 -0.26 4.32 17.81
N ASP A 36 -1.32 4.32 17.00
CA ASP A 36 -2.69 4.49 17.50
C ASP A 36 -3.06 3.34 18.45
N PHE A 37 -2.65 2.10 18.15
CA PHE A 37 -2.92 0.94 18.99
C PHE A 37 -2.15 0.98 20.31
N ASP A 38 -0.87 1.32 20.27
CA ASP A 38 -0.01 1.49 21.44
C ASP A 38 -0.60 2.53 22.40
N GLN A 39 -1.03 3.67 21.87
CA GLN A 39 -1.70 4.70 22.67
C GLN A 39 -3.03 4.21 23.26
N PHE A 40 -3.82 3.46 22.48
CA PHE A 40 -5.06 2.85 22.96
C PHE A 40 -4.81 1.89 24.12
N ILE A 41 -3.76 1.06 24.06
CA ILE A 41 -3.39 0.17 25.16
C ILE A 41 -2.90 0.98 26.36
N LEU A 42 -2.04 1.97 26.15
CA LEU A 42 -1.46 2.78 27.22
C LEU A 42 -2.55 3.43 28.10
N GLN A 43 -3.65 3.87 27.49
CA GLN A 43 -4.75 4.55 28.17
C GLN A 43 -5.74 3.62 28.88
N ASN A 44 -5.86 2.35 28.48
CA ASN A 44 -6.98 1.51 28.88
C ASN A 44 -6.59 0.11 29.40
N TYR A 45 -5.46 -0.45 28.97
CA TYR A 45 -5.14 -1.87 29.12
C TYR A 45 -3.63 -2.15 29.36
N ASN A 46 -2.91 -1.21 29.96
CA ASN A 46 -1.44 -1.27 30.07
C ASN A 46 -0.90 -2.14 31.23
N GLU A 47 -1.70 -3.04 31.76
CA GLU A 47 -1.40 -3.76 33.01
C GLU A 47 -0.85 -5.17 32.77
N ALA A 48 -1.31 -5.85 31.71
CA ALA A 48 -0.96 -7.25 31.46
C ALA A 48 -0.78 -7.53 29.96
N ILE A 49 0.22 -8.35 29.65
CA ILE A 49 0.52 -8.76 28.28
C ILE A 49 -0.38 -9.90 27.83
N GLY A 50 -0.77 -9.88 26.56
CA GLY A 50 -1.70 -10.84 25.95
C GLY A 50 -2.96 -10.13 25.47
N ILE A 51 -3.20 -10.15 24.16
CA ILE A 51 -4.35 -9.46 23.59
C ILE A 51 -5.61 -10.26 23.93
N THR A 52 -6.46 -9.72 24.79
CA THR A 52 -7.72 -10.36 25.17
C THR A 52 -8.81 -10.16 24.11
N LYS A 53 -9.90 -10.93 24.23
CA LYS A 53 -11.09 -10.73 23.41
C LYS A 53 -11.66 -9.32 23.58
N VAL A 54 -11.70 -8.79 24.80
CA VAL A 54 -12.20 -7.44 25.11
C VAL A 54 -11.36 -6.37 24.41
N ILE A 55 -10.02 -6.44 24.52
CA ILE A 55 -9.10 -5.51 23.84
C ILE A 55 -9.36 -5.56 22.33
N SER A 56 -9.46 -6.77 21.78
CA SER A 56 -9.64 -6.95 20.34
C SER A 56 -10.96 -6.40 19.83
N GLU A 57 -12.06 -6.68 20.52
CA GLU A 57 -13.39 -6.22 20.13
C GLU A 57 -13.52 -4.69 20.23
N GLN A 58 -12.94 -4.09 21.27
CA GLN A 58 -12.94 -2.64 21.43
C GLN A 58 -12.08 -1.95 20.38
N TRP A 59 -10.85 -2.42 20.18
CA TRP A 59 -10.00 -1.88 19.12
C TRP A 59 -10.71 -2.02 17.78
N CYS A 60 -11.19 -3.21 17.43
CA CYS A 60 -11.82 -3.49 16.15
C CYS A 60 -13.25 -2.96 15.98
N LYS A 61 -13.78 -2.17 16.92
CA LYS A 61 -15.02 -1.43 16.70
C LYS A 61 -14.81 -0.44 15.53
N ARG A 62 -15.79 -0.36 14.63
CA ARG A 62 -15.71 0.54 13.48
C ARG A 62 -15.82 2.00 13.94
N ARG A 63 -14.90 2.84 13.46
CA ARG A 63 -14.87 4.30 13.66
C ARG A 63 -15.80 4.99 12.65
N GLU A 64 -16.34 6.15 12.99
CA GLU A 64 -17.27 6.88 12.11
C GLU A 64 -16.60 7.35 10.81
N ASN A 65 -15.35 7.79 10.90
CA ASN A 65 -14.60 8.36 9.79
C ASN A 65 -13.66 7.37 9.08
N GLU A 66 -13.95 6.06 9.11
CA GLU A 66 -13.16 5.05 8.39
C GLU A 66 -13.96 4.25 7.35
N SER A 67 -13.33 4.00 6.20
CA SER A 67 -13.90 3.16 5.15
C SER A 67 -13.94 1.69 5.62
N ALA A 68 -14.79 0.86 4.99
CA ALA A 68 -14.81 -0.58 5.27
C ALA A 68 -13.45 -1.26 5.01
N SER A 69 -12.72 -0.82 3.98
CA SER A 69 -11.39 -1.35 3.67
C SER A 69 -10.37 -0.96 4.74
N THR A 70 -10.40 0.30 5.20
CA THR A 70 -9.53 0.81 6.27
C THR A 70 -9.80 0.07 7.58
N HIS A 71 -11.09 -0.10 7.94
CA HIS A 71 -11.51 -0.87 9.10
C HIS A 71 -11.01 -2.32 9.03
N TYR A 72 -11.23 -2.99 7.89
CA TYR A 72 -10.78 -4.35 7.66
C TYR A 72 -9.26 -4.50 7.78
N HIS A 73 -8.49 -3.59 7.17
CA HIS A 73 -7.02 -3.59 7.27
C HIS A 73 -6.55 -3.39 8.71
N ARG A 74 -7.15 -2.47 9.46
CA ARG A 74 -6.83 -2.24 10.87
C ARG A 74 -7.09 -3.49 11.73
N CYS A 75 -8.18 -4.20 11.46
CA CYS A 75 -8.49 -5.50 12.10
C CYS A 75 -7.51 -6.61 11.72
N ILE A 76 -7.10 -6.69 10.45
CA ILE A 76 -6.05 -7.64 10.01
C ILE A 76 -4.73 -7.38 10.73
N LEU A 77 -4.33 -6.11 10.86
CA LEU A 77 -3.08 -5.76 11.51
C LEU A 77 -3.06 -6.20 12.98
N LEU A 78 -4.19 -6.06 13.68
CA LEU A 78 -4.33 -6.61 15.03
C LEU A 78 -4.16 -8.14 15.02
N ASN A 79 -4.86 -8.86 14.15
CA ASN A 79 -4.73 -10.33 14.06
C ASN A 79 -3.31 -10.78 13.72
N SER A 80 -2.62 -10.06 12.84
CA SER A 80 -1.21 -10.32 12.53
C SER A 80 -0.32 -10.14 13.76
N PHE A 81 -0.61 -9.14 14.59
CA PHE A 81 0.13 -8.89 15.83
C PHE A 81 -0.22 -9.93 16.91
N SER A 82 -1.49 -10.27 17.12
CA SER A 82 -1.90 -11.37 18.00
C SER A 82 -1.24 -12.69 17.60
N SER A 83 -1.18 -13.01 16.31
CA SER A 83 -0.47 -14.20 15.83
C SER A 83 1.03 -14.15 16.13
N PHE A 84 1.65 -12.97 15.95
CA PHE A 84 3.06 -12.75 16.27
C PHE A 84 3.38 -12.93 17.76
N LEU A 85 2.52 -12.44 18.64
CA LEU A 85 2.62 -12.62 20.10
C LEU A 85 2.44 -14.09 20.49
N SER A 86 1.43 -14.76 19.94
CA SER A 86 1.17 -16.18 20.20
C SER A 86 2.37 -17.05 19.78
N LYS A 87 3.06 -16.73 18.68
CA LYS A 87 4.31 -17.41 18.27
C LYS A 87 5.48 -17.21 19.24
N ARG A 88 5.44 -16.17 20.08
CA ARG A 88 6.40 -15.90 21.16
C ARG A 88 5.96 -16.46 22.51
N GLY A 89 4.93 -17.30 22.52
CA GLY A 89 4.41 -17.91 23.74
C GLY A 89 3.53 -16.97 24.58
N ILE A 90 3.05 -15.86 24.01
CA ILE A 90 2.11 -14.94 24.67
C ILE A 90 0.72 -15.19 24.09
N PRO A 91 -0.16 -15.94 24.78
CA PRO A 91 -1.49 -16.27 24.27
C PRO A 91 -2.27 -15.00 23.96
N SER A 92 -2.66 -14.83 22.69
CA SER A 92 -3.35 -13.65 22.21
C SER A 92 -4.52 -14.05 21.33
N TYR A 93 -5.67 -13.41 21.56
CA TYR A 93 -6.92 -13.65 20.87
C TYR A 93 -6.85 -13.15 19.41
N ILE A 94 -7.43 -13.95 18.51
CA ILE A 94 -7.56 -13.65 17.08
C ILE A 94 -9.04 -13.49 16.77
N ILE A 95 -9.45 -12.30 16.31
CA ILE A 95 -10.85 -12.03 16.00
C ILE A 95 -11.26 -12.65 14.66
N LYS A 96 -12.56 -12.88 14.51
CA LYS A 96 -13.17 -13.04 13.19
C LYS A 96 -13.17 -11.68 12.50
N LEU A 97 -12.57 -11.61 11.31
CA LEU A 97 -12.47 -10.36 10.56
C LEU A 97 -13.84 -9.88 10.07
N PRO A 98 -14.05 -8.55 9.96
CA PRO A 98 -15.25 -8.02 9.35
C PRO A 98 -15.33 -8.42 7.87
N ILE A 99 -16.54 -8.50 7.32
CA ILE A 99 -16.75 -8.84 5.91
C ILE A 99 -16.41 -7.61 5.07
N LEU A 100 -15.39 -7.72 4.22
CA LEU A 100 -15.06 -6.72 3.22
C LEU A 100 -15.67 -7.15 1.87
N ARG A 101 -16.65 -6.39 1.39
CA ARG A 101 -17.16 -6.54 0.01
C ARG A 101 -16.42 -5.56 -0.87
N ASN A 102 -15.75 -6.07 -1.90
CA ASN A 102 -15.15 -5.24 -2.93
C ASN A 102 -16.09 -5.23 -4.14
N ASN A 103 -16.77 -4.10 -4.36
CA ASN A 103 -17.66 -3.90 -5.51
C ASN A 103 -16.98 -3.06 -6.61
N PHE A 104 -15.66 -2.90 -6.55
CA PHE A 104 -14.93 -2.16 -7.58
C PHE A 104 -14.96 -2.93 -8.90
N VAL A 105 -15.56 -2.32 -9.92
CA VAL A 105 -15.49 -2.78 -11.30
C VAL A 105 -14.48 -1.88 -12.01
N PRO A 106 -13.37 -2.44 -12.54
CA PRO A 106 -12.39 -1.63 -13.25
C PRO A 106 -13.03 -1.03 -14.49
N TYR A 107 -12.80 0.27 -14.70
CA TYR A 107 -13.22 0.94 -15.91
C TYR A 107 -12.24 0.61 -17.04
N ILE A 108 -12.75 -0.02 -18.10
CA ILE A 108 -11.98 -0.37 -19.29
C ILE A 108 -12.23 0.72 -20.32
N PHE A 109 -11.17 1.43 -20.71
CA PHE A 109 -11.24 2.47 -21.73
C PHE A 109 -11.61 1.89 -23.09
N THR A 110 -12.46 2.61 -23.81
CA THR A 110 -12.74 2.36 -25.23
C THR A 110 -11.56 2.76 -26.11
N HIS A 111 -11.53 2.24 -27.34
CA HIS A 111 -10.51 2.63 -28.33
C HIS A 111 -10.49 4.14 -28.59
N GLU A 112 -11.67 4.79 -28.60
CA GLU A 112 -11.78 6.24 -28.79
C GLU A 112 -11.18 7.01 -27.62
N GLU A 113 -11.40 6.56 -26.39
CA GLU A 113 -10.83 7.20 -25.20
C GLU A 113 -9.32 7.01 -25.12
N ILE A 114 -8.81 5.83 -25.48
CA ILE A 114 -7.37 5.59 -25.63
C ILE A 114 -6.78 6.52 -26.70
N ALA A 115 -7.44 6.69 -27.84
CA ALA A 115 -6.97 7.60 -28.88
C ALA A 115 -6.92 9.06 -28.40
N LYS A 116 -7.96 9.52 -27.68
CA LYS A 116 -7.99 10.86 -27.06
C LYS A 116 -6.90 11.02 -26.01
N LEU A 117 -6.63 9.98 -25.22
CA LEU A 117 -5.57 9.97 -24.21
C LEU A 117 -4.19 10.12 -24.86
N PHE A 118 -3.90 9.34 -25.91
CA PHE A 118 -2.63 9.47 -26.65
C PHE A 118 -2.48 10.85 -27.29
N TRP A 119 -3.54 11.37 -27.92
CA TRP A 119 -3.52 12.72 -28.48
C TRP A 119 -3.21 13.77 -27.41
N ALA A 120 -3.83 13.68 -26.23
CA ALA A 120 -3.56 14.59 -25.13
C ALA A 120 -2.11 14.49 -24.63
N CYS A 121 -1.55 13.28 -24.53
CA CYS A 121 -0.16 13.07 -24.13
C CYS A 121 0.84 13.62 -25.15
N ASP A 122 0.58 13.43 -26.44
CA ASP A 122 1.46 13.89 -27.52
C ASP A 122 1.50 15.41 -27.62
N ASN A 123 0.40 16.07 -27.28
CA ASN A 123 0.26 17.52 -27.32
C ASN A 123 0.48 18.20 -25.95
N TYR A 124 0.91 17.43 -24.95
CA TYR A 124 1.10 17.96 -23.61
C TYR A 124 2.36 18.84 -23.57
N GLN A 125 2.19 20.14 -23.30
CA GLN A 125 3.29 21.11 -23.23
C GLN A 125 3.47 21.61 -21.78
N SER A 126 4.73 21.76 -21.33
CA SER A 126 5.00 22.46 -20.08
C SER A 126 5.06 23.96 -20.35
N GLY A 127 4.60 24.78 -19.41
CA GLY A 127 4.91 26.22 -19.42
C GLY A 127 6.39 26.54 -19.21
N ASN A 128 7.22 25.57 -18.80
CA ASN A 128 8.65 25.73 -18.55
C ASN A 128 9.48 24.71 -19.36
N ASN A 129 10.53 25.18 -20.07
CA ASN A 129 11.47 24.35 -20.85
C ASN A 129 12.46 23.54 -19.97
N ASP A 130 11.97 22.86 -18.92
CA ASP A 130 12.82 21.98 -18.10
C ASP A 130 12.97 20.61 -18.78
N LEU A 131 14.18 20.28 -19.22
CA LEU A 131 14.52 18.98 -19.83
C LEU A 131 14.37 17.80 -18.85
N ARG A 132 14.21 18.06 -17.54
CA ARG A 132 13.89 17.05 -16.51
C ARG A 132 12.38 16.78 -16.39
N SER A 133 11.58 17.46 -17.19
CA SER A 133 10.14 17.31 -17.22
C SER A 133 9.74 15.92 -17.72
N SER A 134 8.81 15.25 -17.03
CA SER A 134 8.25 13.96 -17.43
C SER A 134 7.55 14.00 -18.79
N ILE A 135 7.29 15.19 -19.32
CA ILE A 135 6.61 15.44 -20.59
C ILE A 135 7.25 14.73 -21.76
N ILE A 136 8.58 14.70 -21.84
CA ILE A 136 9.29 14.02 -22.94
C ILE A 136 9.02 12.51 -22.92
N VAL A 137 8.82 11.93 -21.73
CA VAL A 137 8.65 10.48 -21.53
C VAL A 137 7.18 10.06 -21.60
N MET A 138 6.24 10.96 -21.30
CA MET A 138 4.80 10.63 -21.22
C MET A 138 4.25 9.92 -22.47
N PRO A 139 4.49 10.39 -23.72
CA PRO A 139 4.00 9.70 -24.92
C PRO A 139 4.47 8.24 -25.04
N ALA A 140 5.74 7.99 -24.70
CA ALA A 140 6.32 6.65 -24.76
C ALA A 140 5.78 5.78 -23.62
N LEU A 141 5.78 6.30 -22.38
CA LEU A 141 5.28 5.59 -21.21
C LEU A 141 3.82 5.14 -21.39
N MET A 142 2.94 6.01 -21.86
CA MET A 142 1.52 5.67 -22.06
C MET A 142 1.33 4.58 -23.11
N ARG A 143 2.10 4.61 -24.20
CA ARG A 143 2.07 3.57 -25.23
C ARG A 143 2.63 2.24 -24.73
N THR A 144 3.71 2.26 -23.95
CA THR A 144 4.28 1.06 -23.33
C THR A 144 3.28 0.40 -22.38
N LEU A 145 2.63 1.18 -21.51
CA LEU A 145 1.60 0.69 -20.59
C LEU A 145 0.44 0.05 -21.35
N TYR A 146 -0.04 0.71 -22.40
CA TYR A 146 -1.14 0.20 -23.23
C TYR A 146 -0.74 -1.08 -23.98
N ALA A 147 0.43 -1.09 -24.63
CA ALA A 147 0.86 -2.21 -25.48
C ALA A 147 1.21 -3.49 -24.68
N THR A 148 1.68 -3.33 -23.43
CA THR A 148 2.17 -4.46 -22.63
C THR A 148 1.26 -4.83 -21.48
N GLY A 149 0.37 -3.94 -21.05
CA GLY A 149 -0.47 -4.13 -19.87
C GLY A 149 0.31 -4.19 -18.55
N MET A 150 1.58 -3.76 -18.53
CA MET A 150 2.40 -3.77 -17.32
C MET A 150 1.92 -2.74 -16.28
N ARG A 151 2.26 -2.97 -15.01
CA ARG A 151 1.94 -1.99 -13.96
C ARG A 151 2.80 -0.74 -14.12
N ILE A 152 2.28 0.41 -13.73
CA ILE A 152 3.02 1.67 -13.75
C ILE A 152 4.35 1.59 -13.00
N SER A 153 4.38 0.89 -11.86
CA SER A 153 5.61 0.70 -11.07
C SER A 153 6.67 -0.12 -11.80
N GLU A 154 6.25 -1.07 -12.65
CA GLU A 154 7.15 -1.87 -13.49
C GLU A 154 7.69 -0.98 -14.61
N ALA A 155 6.82 -0.24 -15.31
CA ALA A 155 7.20 0.65 -16.40
C ALA A 155 8.22 1.72 -16.00
N VAL A 156 8.04 2.36 -14.85
CA VAL A 156 8.98 3.39 -14.35
C VAL A 156 10.28 2.81 -13.79
N SER A 157 10.35 1.50 -13.55
CA SER A 157 11.54 0.80 -13.06
C SER A 157 12.34 0.11 -14.17
N LEU A 158 11.90 0.22 -15.43
CA LEU A 158 12.58 -0.37 -16.58
C LEU A 158 13.97 0.23 -16.77
N ASN A 159 14.97 -0.63 -16.90
CA ASN A 159 16.33 -0.23 -17.27
C ASN A 159 16.65 -0.66 -18.70
N ASN A 160 17.67 -0.02 -19.31
CA ASN A 160 18.13 -0.35 -20.66
C ASN A 160 18.54 -1.82 -20.86
N LYS A 161 18.82 -2.55 -19.78
CA LYS A 161 19.18 -3.98 -19.79
C LYS A 161 17.97 -4.91 -19.84
N ASP A 162 16.79 -4.41 -19.48
CA ASP A 162 15.55 -5.18 -19.42
C ASP A 162 14.84 -5.22 -20.79
N GLY A 163 15.27 -4.37 -21.73
CA GLY A 163 14.81 -4.35 -23.10
C GLY A 163 15.58 -5.34 -23.99
N GLY A 164 14.96 -6.47 -24.32
CA GLY A 164 15.28 -7.16 -25.56
C GLY A 164 14.77 -6.30 -26.71
N PHE A 165 15.64 -5.58 -27.40
CA PHE A 165 15.28 -4.80 -28.59
C PHE A 165 14.84 -5.75 -29.73
N TYR A 166 13.59 -6.19 -29.70
CA TYR A 166 12.91 -6.68 -30.88
C TYR A 166 12.32 -5.46 -31.59
N ASN A 167 13.06 -4.96 -32.59
CA ASN A 167 12.63 -4.07 -33.67
C ASN A 167 11.25 -3.41 -33.53
N LEU A 168 11.13 -2.34 -32.72
CA LEU A 168 9.99 -1.42 -32.77
C LEU A 168 10.34 -0.07 -33.42
N TYR A 169 11.38 -0.04 -34.25
CA TYR A 169 11.64 1.06 -35.19
C TYR A 169 10.90 0.84 -36.52
N THR A 170 9.58 0.82 -36.49
CA THR A 170 8.76 1.16 -37.68
C THR A 170 7.38 1.65 -37.24
N VAL A 171 7.34 2.77 -36.52
CA VAL A 171 6.24 3.71 -36.72
C VAL A 171 6.69 4.60 -37.88
N LYS A 172 6.34 4.18 -39.10
CA LYS A 172 6.45 5.04 -40.28
C LYS A 172 5.58 6.26 -40.02
N ILE A 173 6.23 7.41 -39.87
CA ILE A 173 5.59 8.71 -40.01
C ILE A 173 5.28 8.82 -41.50
N GLY A 174 3.99 8.75 -41.83
CA GLY A 174 3.42 9.12 -43.12
C GLY A 174 2.57 10.36 -42.93
#